data_AF-A0A8J2PAA4-F1
#
_entry.id   AF-A0A8J2PAA4-F1
#
_cell.length_a   1.000
_cell.length_b   1.000
_cell.length_c   1.000
_cell.angle_alpha   90.00
_cell.angle_beta   90.00
_cell.angle_gamma   90.00
#
_symmetry.space_group_name_H-M   'P 1'
#
loop_
_entity.id
_entity.type
_entity.pdbx_description
1 polymer ?
#
loop_
_entity_poly.entity_id
_entity_poly.type
_entity_poly.pdbx_seq_one_letter_code
_entity_poly.pdbx_strand_id
1 'polypeptide(L)'
;MRTGISQVIAISGQFASTLRQTRGLSTAVRINSAQSSAAIKSQTDTKKWDLYIGLCLERRPVITKDLTPLEKRYAEFLTQYEFELSKKSDHELRHLADERLVEKI
;
A
#
# COMPACT_ATOMS: atom_id res chain seq x y z
N MET A 1 24.15 -27.14 -1.14
CA MET A 1 23.57 -25.79 -1.37
C MET A 1 24.25 -24.85 -0.38
N ARG A 2 25.00 -23.87 -0.88
CA ARG A 2 25.90 -23.02 -0.07
C ARG A 2 25.12 -21.91 0.65
N THR A 3 25.47 -21.71 1.91
CA THR A 3 25.04 -20.66 2.84
C THR A 3 25.69 -19.31 2.52
N GLY A 4 25.11 -18.20 3.00
CA GLY A 4 25.71 -16.86 2.98
C GLY A 4 24.67 -15.75 3.16
N ILE A 5 24.21 -15.47 4.38
CA ILE A 5 24.63 -14.35 5.26
C ILE A 5 24.40 -12.97 4.60
N SER A 6 23.25 -12.36 4.93
CA SER A 6 22.98 -10.94 4.68
C SER A 6 23.68 -10.09 5.72
N GLN A 7 24.57 -9.19 5.29
CA GLN A 7 25.07 -8.11 6.14
C GLN A 7 24.10 -6.92 6.09
N VAL A 8 23.70 -6.47 7.28
CA VAL A 8 23.01 -5.20 7.52
C VAL A 8 24.08 -4.15 7.78
N ILE A 9 24.09 -3.07 7.00
CA ILE A 9 24.91 -1.89 7.28
C ILE A 9 23.97 -0.73 7.55
N ALA A 10 23.95 -0.31 8.81
CA ALA A 10 23.37 0.94 9.25
C ALA A 10 24.21 2.11 8.74
N ILE A 11 23.57 3.17 8.27
CA ILE A 11 24.25 4.45 8.06
C ILE A 11 23.42 5.53 8.73
N SER A 12 23.89 5.93 9.90
CA SER A 12 23.63 7.22 10.52
C SER A 12 24.09 8.34 9.57
N GLY A 13 23.25 9.33 9.31
CA GLY A 13 23.62 10.48 8.48
C GLY A 13 22.80 11.71 8.83
N GLN A 14 23.49 12.74 9.30
CA GLN A 14 22.99 13.90 10.02
C GLN A 14 22.28 14.91 9.12
N PHE A 15 21.20 15.50 9.63
CA PHE A 15 20.55 16.67 9.05
C PHE A 15 21.46 17.89 9.17
N ALA A 16 21.80 18.51 8.04
CA ALA A 16 22.39 19.84 8.01
C ALA A 16 21.77 20.66 6.87
N SER A 17 20.81 21.51 7.21
CA SER A 17 20.28 22.53 6.31
C SER A 17 21.16 23.78 6.39
N THR A 18 21.81 24.16 5.29
CA THR A 18 22.40 25.49 5.16
C THR A 18 21.91 26.14 3.86
N LEU A 19 21.14 27.21 4.01
CA LEU A 19 20.62 28.04 2.93
C LEU A 19 21.71 29.04 2.55
N ARG A 20 22.12 29.08 1.28
CA ARG A 20 23.11 30.05 0.79
C ARG A 20 22.56 30.81 -0.39
N GLN A 21 22.25 32.08 -0.16
CA GLN A 21 21.88 33.04 -1.19
C GLN A 21 23.11 33.90 -1.49
N THR A 22 23.62 33.84 -2.72
CA THR A 22 24.57 34.82 -3.23
C THR A 22 24.15 35.19 -4.65
N ARG A 23 23.66 36.41 -4.84
CA ARG A 23 23.62 37.08 -6.14
C ARG A 23 24.80 38.03 -6.20
N GLY A 24 25.74 37.76 -7.08
CA GLY A 24 26.84 38.66 -7.39
C GLY A 24 27.35 38.34 -8.79
N LEU A 25 27.12 39.25 -9.73
CA LEU A 25 27.77 39.26 -11.03
C LEU A 25 29.26 39.60 -10.82
N SER A 26 30.15 38.75 -11.32
CA SER A 26 31.53 39.16 -11.61
C SER A 26 32.07 38.46 -12.85
N THR A 27 32.77 39.26 -13.61
CA THR A 27 33.18 39.10 -15.00
C THR A 27 34.29 38.06 -15.15
N ALA A 28 34.30 37.39 -16.31
CA ALA A 28 35.17 36.27 -16.63
C ALA A 28 36.67 36.60 -16.70
N VAL A 29 37.52 35.68 -16.24
CA VAL A 29 38.88 35.47 -16.77
C VAL A 29 39.12 33.96 -16.88
N ARG A 30 39.38 33.47 -18.10
CA ARG A 30 39.78 32.09 -18.37
C ARG A 30 41.31 32.06 -18.48
N ILE A 31 41.98 31.45 -17.52
CA ILE A 31 43.42 31.14 -17.62
C ILE A 31 43.51 29.74 -18.25
N ASN A 32 43.95 29.68 -19.52
CA ASN A 32 44.24 28.42 -20.19
C ASN A 32 45.68 28.00 -19.83
N SER A 33 45.87 27.23 -18.76
CA SER A 33 47.11 26.48 -18.58
C SER A 33 47.02 25.19 -19.40
N ALA A 34 47.74 25.16 -20.53
CA ALA A 34 47.92 23.93 -21.30
C ALA A 34 48.77 22.96 -20.47
N GLN A 35 48.12 22.09 -19.71
CA GLN A 35 48.73 20.87 -19.21
C GLN A 35 48.19 19.72 -20.05
N SER A 36 49.02 19.25 -20.97
CA SER A 36 48.82 18.02 -21.72
C SER A 36 48.93 16.82 -20.78
N SER A 37 47.94 16.60 -19.92
CA SER A 37 47.77 15.30 -19.28
C SER A 37 47.03 14.42 -20.27
N ALA A 38 47.73 13.43 -20.84
CA ALA A 38 47.08 12.35 -21.54
C ALA A 38 46.06 11.73 -20.58
N ALA A 39 44.79 12.06 -20.76
CA ALA A 39 43.71 11.53 -19.95
C ALA A 39 43.69 10.02 -20.16
N ILE A 40 44.15 9.27 -19.15
CA ILE A 40 43.85 7.85 -19.03
C ILE A 40 42.32 7.81 -18.93
N LYS A 41 41.65 7.51 -20.04
CA LYS A 41 40.27 7.06 -20.03
C LYS A 41 40.30 5.68 -19.37
N SER A 42 40.34 5.65 -18.04
CA SER A 42 39.88 4.47 -17.32
C SER A 42 38.42 4.33 -17.75
N GLN A 43 38.14 3.30 -18.54
CA GLN A 43 36.79 2.84 -18.81
C GLN A 43 36.23 2.34 -17.48
N THR A 44 35.89 3.27 -16.59
CA THR A 44 34.88 3.00 -15.58
C THR A 44 33.58 3.15 -16.33
N ASP A 45 32.98 2.01 -16.68
CA ASP A 45 31.59 1.93 -17.11
C ASP A 45 30.72 2.38 -15.92
N THR A 46 30.73 3.69 -15.65
CA THR A 46 29.85 4.37 -14.72
C THR A 46 28.50 4.41 -15.40
N LYS A 47 27.80 3.28 -15.35
CA LYS A 47 26.41 3.19 -15.78
C LYS A 47 25.64 4.28 -15.03
N LYS A 48 25.22 5.30 -15.78
CA LYS A 48 24.40 6.40 -15.31
C LYS A 48 23.00 5.84 -15.09
N TRP A 49 22.59 5.72 -13.83
CA TRP A 49 21.24 5.27 -13.49
C TRP A 49 20.29 6.46 -13.59
N ASP A 50 19.29 6.34 -14.45
CA ASP A 50 18.18 7.29 -14.48
C ASP A 50 17.21 6.95 -13.34
N LEU A 51 16.87 7.95 -12.53
CA LEU A 51 15.95 7.81 -11.41
C LEU A 51 14.52 8.00 -11.89
N TYR A 52 13.69 6.99 -11.69
CA TYR A 52 12.25 7.04 -11.98
C TYR A 52 11.44 6.94 -10.70
N ILE A 53 10.30 7.64 -10.67
CA ILE A 53 9.33 7.54 -9.59
C ILE A 53 8.10 6.82 -10.16
N GLY A 54 7.78 5.66 -9.59
CA GLY A 54 6.55 4.95 -9.89
C GLY A 54 5.46 5.36 -8.91
N LEU A 55 4.26 5.62 -9.43
CA LEU A 55 3.05 5.78 -8.63
C LEU A 55 2.09 4.64 -8.97
N CYS A 56 1.73 3.83 -7.98
CA CYS A 56 0.71 2.80 -8.13
C CYS A 56 -0.62 3.33 -7.60
N LEU A 57 -1.50 3.74 -8.51
CA LEU A 57 -2.88 4.10 -8.18
C LEU A 57 -3.76 2.86 -8.35
N GLU A 58 -4.46 2.46 -7.28
CA GLU A 58 -5.41 1.35 -7.31
C GLU A 58 -6.81 1.79 -6.89
N ARG A 59 -7.84 1.14 -7.48
CA ARG A 59 -9.23 1.29 -7.06
C ARG A 59 -9.64 0.07 -6.24
N ARG A 60 -10.25 0.30 -5.08
CA ARG A 60 -10.83 -0.78 -4.27
C ARG A 60 -12.10 -1.35 -4.94
N PRO A 61 -12.37 -2.66 -4.78
CA PRO A 61 -13.60 -3.24 -5.27
C PRO A 61 -14.81 -2.56 -4.63
N VAL A 62 -15.79 -2.20 -5.45
CA VAL A 62 -17.06 -1.59 -4.99
C VAL A 62 -18.07 -2.66 -4.54
N ILE A 63 -17.92 -3.87 -5.09
CA ILE A 63 -18.84 -4.99 -4.87
C ILE A 63 -18.07 -6.11 -4.17
N THR A 64 -18.76 -6.84 -3.29
CA THR A 64 -18.24 -8.01 -2.60
C THR A 64 -17.99 -9.16 -3.58
N LYS A 65 -17.08 -10.06 -3.22
CA LYS A 65 -16.84 -11.28 -4.00
C LYS A 65 -18.02 -12.24 -3.86
N ASP A 66 -18.25 -13.03 -4.90
CA ASP A 66 -19.23 -14.11 -4.85
C ASP A 66 -18.78 -15.21 -3.89
N LEU A 67 -19.75 -15.79 -3.18
CA LEU A 67 -19.50 -16.88 -2.25
C LEU A 67 -19.19 -18.19 -2.99
N THR A 68 -18.19 -18.91 -2.51
CA THR A 68 -17.87 -20.26 -2.97
C THR A 68 -18.99 -21.24 -2.60
N PRO A 69 -19.11 -22.40 -3.29
CA PRO A 69 -20.14 -23.39 -2.96
C PRO A 69 -20.08 -23.94 -1.53
N LEU A 70 -18.91 -23.92 -0.89
CA LEU A 70 -18.77 -24.28 0.52
C LEU A 70 -19.29 -23.16 1.41
N GLU A 71 -18.90 -21.91 1.16
CA GLU A 71 -19.31 -20.76 1.95
C GLU A 71 -20.83 -20.54 1.90
N LYS A 72 -21.48 -20.80 0.75
CA LYS A 72 -22.94 -20.77 0.64
C LYS A 72 -23.61 -21.77 1.58
N ARG A 73 -23.17 -23.04 1.53
CA ARG A 73 -23.69 -24.09 2.42
C ARG A 73 -23.46 -23.78 3.88
N TYR A 74 -22.31 -23.20 4.21
CA TYR A 74 -22.00 -22.82 5.58
C TYR A 74 -22.83 -21.61 6.04
N ALA A 75 -23.06 -20.62 5.19
CA ALA A 75 -23.93 -19.48 5.48
C ALA A 75 -25.39 -19.91 5.71
N GLU A 76 -25.90 -20.85 4.90
CA GLU A 76 -27.21 -21.46 5.10
C GLU A 76 -27.32 -22.19 6.44
N PHE A 77 -26.31 -23.00 6.76
CA PHE A 77 -26.23 -23.70 8.04
C PHE A 77 -26.22 -22.73 9.22
N LEU A 78 -25.40 -21.66 9.15
CA LEU A 78 -25.36 -20.64 10.20
C LEU A 78 -26.69 -19.91 10.34
N THR A 79 -27.36 -19.59 9.22
CA THR A 79 -28.67 -18.93 9.25
C THR A 79 -29.71 -19.81 9.96
N GLN A 80 -29.70 -21.11 9.69
CA GLN A 80 -30.59 -22.07 10.37
C GLN A 80 -30.27 -22.17 11.86
N TYR A 81 -28.99 -22.33 12.19
CA TYR A 81 -28.53 -22.43 13.57
C TYR A 81 -28.87 -21.18 14.39
N GLU A 82 -28.66 -20.00 13.80
CA GLU A 82 -29.03 -18.72 14.41
C GLU A 82 -30.54 -18.63 14.63
N PHE A 83 -31.34 -19.02 13.63
CA PHE A 83 -32.80 -19.00 13.75
C PHE A 83 -33.29 -19.92 14.88
N GLU A 84 -32.81 -21.17 14.92
CA GLU A 84 -33.22 -22.17 15.91
C GLU A 84 -32.88 -21.76 17.34
N LEU A 85 -31.77 -21.05 17.53
CA LEU A 85 -31.32 -20.60 18.86
C LEU A 85 -31.74 -19.17 19.20
N SER A 86 -32.35 -18.46 18.25
CA SER A 86 -32.83 -17.10 18.47
C SER A 86 -34.10 -17.07 19.32
N LYS A 87 -34.33 -15.93 19.97
CA LYS A 87 -35.64 -15.63 20.56
C LYS A 87 -36.53 -15.02 19.48
N LYS A 88 -37.85 -15.20 19.61
CA LYS A 88 -38.82 -14.54 18.75
C LYS A 88 -38.61 -13.03 18.77
N SER A 89 -38.55 -12.44 17.59
CA SER A 89 -38.47 -11.00 17.37
C SER A 89 -39.80 -10.31 17.67
N ASP A 90 -39.77 -9.01 17.91
CA ASP A 90 -40.99 -8.21 18.17
C ASP A 90 -41.99 -8.29 17.01
N HIS A 91 -41.50 -8.38 15.77
CA HIS A 91 -42.34 -8.55 14.60
C HIS A 91 -43.11 -9.88 14.62
N GLU A 92 -42.42 -10.98 14.93
CA GLU A 92 -43.04 -12.30 15.04
C GLU A 92 -44.03 -12.36 16.20
N LEU A 93 -43.70 -11.74 17.34
CA LEU A 93 -44.58 -11.68 18.50
C LEU A 93 -45.87 -10.89 18.20
N ARG A 94 -45.76 -9.77 17.48
CA ARG A 94 -46.93 -9.00 17.03
C ARG A 94 -47.79 -9.81 16.07
N HIS A 95 -47.18 -10.44 15.07
CA HIS A 95 -47.92 -11.26 14.12
C HIS A 95 -48.71 -12.39 14.81
N LEU A 96 -48.06 -13.11 15.74
CA LEU A 96 -48.70 -14.14 16.55
C LEU A 96 -49.80 -13.60 17.48
N ALA A 97 -49.72 -12.33 17.90
CA ALA A 97 -50.77 -11.70 18.68
C ALA A 97 -51.99 -11.38 17.80
N ASP A 98 -51.76 -10.85 16.60
CA ASP A 98 -52.81 -10.51 15.64
C ASP A 98 -53.58 -11.77 15.19
N GLU A 99 -52.88 -12.86 14.87
CA GLU A 99 -53.50 -14.15 14.54
C GLU A 99 -54.42 -14.64 15.66
N ARG A 100 -53.93 -14.61 16.90
CA ARG A 100 -54.72 -15.00 18.09
C ARG A 100 -55.94 -14.12 18.34
N LEU A 101 -55.93 -12.87 17.87
CA LEU A 101 -57.11 -11.99 17.96
C LEU A 101 -58.13 -12.36 16.89
N VAL A 102 -57.69 -12.65 15.67
CA VAL A 102 -58.56 -13.08 14.57
C VAL A 102 -59.24 -14.40 14.88
N GLU A 103 -58.53 -15.38 15.44
CA GLU A 103 -59.09 -16.70 15.80
C GLU A 103 -60.19 -16.65 16.88
N LYS A 104 -60.27 -15.55 17.64
CA LYS A 104 -61.22 -15.39 18.76
C LYS A 104 -62.53 -14.70 18.37
N ILE A 105 -62.69 -14.31 17.10
CA ILE A 105 -63.90 -13.69 16.54
C ILE A 105 -64.71 -14.77 15.83
#